data_AF-A0AAD5MXB4-F1
#
_entry.id   AF-A0AAD5MXB4-F1
#
_cell.length_a   1.000
_cell.length_b   1.000
_cell.length_c   1.000
_cell.angle_alpha   90.00
_cell.angle_beta   90.00
_cell.angle_gamma   90.00
#
_symmetry.space_group_name_H-M   'P 1'
#
loop_
_entity.id
_entity.type
_entity.pdbx_description
1 polymer ?
#
loop_
_entity_poly.entity_id
_entity_poly.type
_entity_poly.pdbx_seq_one_letter_code
_entity_poly.pdbx_strand_id
1 'polypeptide(L)'
;MEDVRHILEELVVLKYVSLGDRCNHESSAKSENGGFPHPRDCSKCICPSGYGGEPAMRAPSGCGKILTAASEYQELRDLVGRKDYDRNDENDDFDFFDYWIEVCLFSTAVVQ
;
A
#
# COMPACT_ATOMS: atom_id res chain seq x y z
N MET A 1 33.92 11.85 -19.66
CA MET A 1 32.90 10.79 -19.66
C MET A 1 32.50 10.65 -18.21
N GLU A 2 31.68 11.56 -17.71
CA GLU A 2 31.27 11.57 -16.31
C GLU A 2 29.85 12.10 -16.26
N ASP A 3 28.87 11.24 -16.55
CA ASP A 3 27.47 11.67 -16.66
C ASP A 3 26.46 10.57 -16.26
N VAL A 4 26.72 9.86 -15.16
CA VAL A 4 25.70 8.96 -14.55
C VAL A 4 25.85 8.82 -13.02
N ARG A 5 26.53 9.75 -12.34
CA ARG A 5 26.63 9.73 -10.86
C ARG A 5 25.67 10.72 -10.18
N HIS A 6 24.63 11.13 -10.90
CA HIS A 6 23.68 12.18 -10.51
C HIS A 6 22.22 11.71 -10.47
N ILE A 7 21.97 10.40 -10.28
CA ILE A 7 20.61 9.88 -10.01
C ILE A 7 20.62 9.02 -8.73
N LEU A 8 21.18 9.55 -7.65
CA LEU A 8 20.98 9.04 -6.28
C LEU A 8 20.37 10.13 -5.37
N GLU A 9 19.50 10.94 -5.94
CA GLU A 9 18.62 11.88 -5.24
C GLU A 9 17.19 11.44 -5.64
N GLU A 10 16.27 11.00 -4.79
CA GLU A 10 16.07 11.19 -3.36
C GLU A 10 15.45 9.91 -2.79
N LEU A 11 16.23 9.05 -2.14
CA LEU A 11 15.62 8.16 -1.15
C LEU A 11 15.31 9.04 0.05
N VAL A 12 14.15 9.70 0.04
CA VAL A 12 13.57 10.29 1.27
C VAL A 12 13.19 9.12 2.16
N VAL A 13 14.21 8.50 2.77
CA VAL A 13 14.04 7.86 4.06
C VAL A 13 13.75 9.02 4.97
N LEU A 14 12.46 9.36 5.13
CA LEU A 14 11.99 9.99 6.34
C LEU A 14 12.57 9.13 7.44
N LYS A 15 13.65 9.61 8.05
CA LYS A 15 14.26 9.01 9.22
C LYS A 15 13.15 9.06 10.25
N TYR A 16 12.38 7.98 10.31
CA TYR A 16 11.31 7.78 11.26
C TYR A 16 11.90 8.18 12.60
N VAL A 17 11.41 9.30 13.15
CA VAL A 17 11.54 9.60 14.59
C VAL A 17 11.38 8.27 15.30
N SER A 18 12.24 7.92 16.25
CA SER A 18 12.18 6.67 17.01
C SER A 18 10.75 6.38 17.51
N LEU A 19 9.95 5.67 16.70
CA LEU A 19 8.55 5.34 16.95
C LEU A 19 8.43 4.09 17.82
N GLY A 20 9.52 3.34 17.95
CA GLY A 20 9.58 2.08 18.69
C GLY A 20 9.56 2.22 20.21
N ASP A 21 9.98 3.36 20.77
CA ASP A 21 10.23 3.46 22.22
C ASP A 21 8.99 3.88 23.04
N ARG A 22 7.92 4.32 22.38
CA ARG A 22 6.69 4.81 23.05
C ARG A 22 5.64 3.73 23.26
N CYS A 23 5.66 2.69 22.43
CA CYS A 23 4.65 1.65 22.43
C CYS A 23 5.26 0.35 22.97
N ASN A 24 4.66 -0.21 24.01
CA ASN A 24 5.09 -1.50 24.54
C ASN A 24 4.72 -2.61 23.54
N HIS A 25 5.72 -3.33 23.05
CA HIS A 25 5.57 -4.39 22.07
C HIS A 25 4.50 -5.44 22.45
N GLU A 26 4.38 -5.78 23.74
CA GLU A 26 3.45 -6.83 24.20
C GLU A 26 1.97 -6.39 24.23
N SER A 27 1.72 -5.10 24.48
CA SER A 27 0.35 -4.56 24.66
C SER A 27 -0.14 -3.76 23.46
N SER A 28 0.71 -3.54 22.46
CA SER A 28 0.37 -2.77 21.26
C SER A 28 -0.32 -3.65 20.22
N ALA A 29 -0.99 -2.99 19.27
CA ALA A 29 -1.60 -3.66 18.14
C ALA A 29 -0.57 -4.48 17.36
N LYS A 30 -0.93 -5.74 17.07
CA LYS A 30 -0.13 -6.61 16.20
C LYS A 30 -0.38 -6.22 14.75
N SER A 31 0.54 -5.46 14.21
CA SER A 31 0.55 -5.05 12.80
C SER A 31 1.12 -6.19 11.94
N GLU A 32 0.37 -6.62 10.94
CA GLU A 32 0.84 -7.59 9.92
C GLU A 32 1.41 -6.85 8.70
N ASN A 33 1.80 -7.55 7.63
CA ASN A 33 2.08 -6.98 6.29
C ASN A 33 3.00 -5.74 6.24
N GLY A 34 3.91 -5.60 7.21
CA GLY A 34 4.90 -4.53 7.23
C GLY A 34 4.44 -3.18 7.80
N GLY A 35 3.25 -3.08 8.41
CA GLY A 35 2.88 -1.87 9.16
C GLY A 35 3.37 -1.86 10.61
N PHE A 36 3.04 -0.80 11.35
CA PHE A 36 3.54 -0.57 12.70
C PHE A 36 2.50 0.13 13.61
N PRO A 37 2.61 -0.01 14.95
CA PRO A 37 1.69 0.66 15.87
C PRO A 37 1.71 2.18 15.71
N HIS A 38 0.53 2.81 15.79
CA HIS A 38 0.42 4.25 15.69
C HIS A 38 1.09 4.93 16.91
N PRO A 39 2.08 5.84 16.73
CA PRO A 39 2.93 6.35 17.81
C PRO A 39 2.24 7.14 18.93
N ARG A 40 1.03 7.63 18.67
CA ARG A 40 0.20 8.35 19.65
C ARG A 40 -0.93 7.48 20.20
N ASP A 41 -1.20 6.34 19.59
CA ASP A 41 -2.27 5.42 19.96
C ASP A 41 -1.85 4.00 19.59
N CYS A 42 -1.13 3.35 20.51
CA CYS A 42 -0.51 2.05 20.27
C CYS A 42 -1.52 0.92 20.04
N SER A 43 -2.82 1.18 20.22
CA SER A 43 -3.90 0.23 19.92
C SER A 43 -4.29 0.19 18.44
N LYS A 44 -3.79 1.15 17.64
CA LYS A 44 -4.04 1.25 16.20
C LYS A 44 -2.81 0.93 15.38
N CYS A 45 -3.02 0.55 14.13
CA CYS A 45 -1.95 0.30 13.16
C CYS A 45 -1.85 1.45 12.15
N ILE A 46 -0.62 1.88 11.85
CA ILE A 46 -0.31 2.60 10.62
C ILE A 46 -0.01 1.55 9.56
N CYS A 47 -0.81 1.54 8.49
CA CYS A 47 -0.69 0.59 7.41
C CYS A 47 0.15 1.18 6.27
N PRO A 48 0.97 0.37 5.57
CA PRO A 48 1.57 0.79 4.31
C PRO A 48 0.48 1.05 3.26
N SER A 49 0.84 1.78 2.19
CA SER A 49 -0.08 2.05 1.09
C SER A 49 -0.67 0.76 0.52
N GLY A 50 -1.97 0.79 0.23
CA GLY A 50 -2.72 -0.37 -0.26
C GLY A 50 -3.21 -1.33 0.82
N TYR A 51 -3.01 -1.04 2.11
CA TYR A 51 -3.50 -1.83 3.25
C TYR A 51 -4.35 -0.96 4.19
N GLY A 52 -5.42 -1.53 4.75
CA GLY A 52 -6.27 -0.83 5.72
C GLY A 52 -7.19 -1.75 6.54
N GLY A 53 -7.83 -1.17 7.56
CA GLY A 53 -8.74 -1.86 8.48
C GLY A 53 -8.08 -2.33 9.79
N GLU A 54 -8.87 -2.37 10.87
CA GLU A 54 -8.46 -2.96 12.15
C GLU A 54 -9.12 -4.33 12.37
N PRO A 55 -8.45 -5.31 13.01
CA PRO A 55 -7.03 -5.40 13.33
C PRO A 55 -6.21 -6.08 12.22
N ALA A 56 -6.86 -6.42 11.09
CA ALA A 56 -6.23 -7.10 9.97
C ALA A 56 -6.00 -6.10 8.84
N MET A 57 -4.74 -5.95 8.44
CA MET A 57 -4.33 -5.20 7.27
C MET A 57 -4.84 -5.89 6.01
N ARG A 58 -6.09 -5.61 5.66
CA ARG A 58 -6.79 -6.16 4.50
C ARG A 58 -6.77 -5.17 3.37
N ALA A 59 -7.33 -5.59 2.23
CA ALA A 59 -7.64 -4.68 1.15
C ALA A 59 -8.48 -3.52 1.69
N PRO A 60 -8.02 -2.26 1.52
CA PRO A 60 -8.76 -1.11 1.96
C PRO A 60 -10.10 -1.04 1.22
N SER A 61 -11.11 -0.50 1.88
CA SER A 61 -12.38 -0.19 1.21
C SER A 61 -12.15 0.91 0.18
N GLY A 62 -12.54 0.70 -1.07
CA GLY A 62 -12.35 1.68 -2.12
C GLY A 62 -12.42 1.09 -3.53
N CYS A 63 -11.87 1.83 -4.48
CA CYS A 63 -11.76 1.41 -5.87
C CYS A 63 -10.58 0.46 -6.08
N GLY A 64 -10.71 -0.45 -7.04
CA GLY A 64 -9.75 -1.54 -7.28
C GLY A 64 -10.40 -2.91 -7.18
N LYS A 65 -9.60 -3.97 -7.14
CA LYS A 65 -10.09 -5.37 -7.16
C LYS A 65 -9.16 -6.32 -6.42
N ILE A 66 -9.75 -7.35 -5.82
CA ILE A 66 -9.02 -8.53 -5.35
C ILE A 66 -9.04 -9.56 -6.49
N LEU A 67 -7.86 -10.03 -6.89
CA LEU A 67 -7.62 -11.03 -7.90
C LEU A 67 -7.02 -12.27 -7.25
N THR A 68 -7.43 -13.45 -7.69
CA THR A 68 -6.80 -14.69 -7.25
C THR A 68 -5.79 -15.11 -8.30
N ALA A 69 -4.54 -15.29 -7.88
CA ALA A 69 -3.50 -15.79 -8.76
C ALA A 69 -3.85 -17.19 -9.30
N ALA A 70 -3.56 -17.39 -10.58
CA ALA A 70 -3.62 -18.68 -11.23
C ALA A 70 -2.24 -19.03 -11.80
N SER A 71 -2.08 -20.30 -12.18
CA SER A 71 -0.91 -20.77 -12.92
C SER A 71 -0.86 -20.25 -14.36
N GLU A 72 -1.98 -19.73 -14.87
CA GLU A 72 -2.11 -19.14 -16.20
C GLU A 72 -2.18 -17.62 -16.11
N TYR A 73 -1.71 -16.94 -17.16
CA TYR A 73 -1.79 -15.48 -17.27
C TYR A 73 -3.24 -15.00 -17.22
N GLN A 74 -3.46 -13.91 -16.50
CA GLN A 74 -4.74 -13.23 -16.42
C GLN A 74 -4.58 -11.77 -16.87
N GLU A 75 -5.49 -11.30 -17.73
CA GLU A 75 -5.53 -9.87 -18.07
C GLU A 75 -6.37 -9.12 -17.03
N LEU A 76 -5.76 -8.11 -16.39
CA LEU A 76 -6.48 -7.11 -15.62
C LEU A 76 -6.89 -5.94 -16.53
N ARG A 77 -8.19 -5.79 -16.76
CA ARG A 77 -8.75 -4.62 -17.43
C ARG A 77 -9.62 -3.84 -16.46
N ASP A 78 -9.32 -2.56 -16.30
CA ASP A 78 -10.11 -1.66 -15.47
C ASP A 78 -10.13 -0.24 -16.03
N LEU A 79 -11.12 0.54 -15.57
CA LEU A 79 -11.20 1.98 -15.80
C LEU A 79 -10.67 2.70 -14.57
N VAL A 80 -9.49 3.30 -14.71
CA VAL A 80 -8.84 4.07 -13.64
C VAL A 80 -9.21 5.54 -13.76
N GLY A 81 -9.53 6.15 -12.63
CA GLY A 81 -9.90 7.56 -12.52
C GLY A 81 -11.42 7.78 -12.44
N ARG A 82 -11.77 9.04 -12.23
CA ARG A 82 -13.15 9.49 -12.07
C ARG A 82 -13.88 9.60 -13.40
N LYS A 83 -15.11 9.07 -13.44
CA LYS A 83 -15.99 9.17 -14.62
C LYS A 83 -16.52 10.59 -14.82
N ASP A 84 -16.59 11.36 -13.74
CA ASP A 84 -17.04 12.74 -13.66
C ASP A 84 -15.88 13.75 -13.71
N TYR A 85 -14.72 13.35 -14.22
CA TYR A 85 -13.56 14.23 -14.34
C TYR A 85 -13.83 15.39 -15.31
N ASP A 86 -13.83 16.62 -14.79
CA ASP A 86 -13.83 17.86 -15.57
C ASP A 86 -12.45 18.53 -15.50
N ARG A 87 -11.80 18.70 -16.65
CA ARG A 87 -10.48 19.35 -16.76
C ARG A 87 -10.45 20.82 -16.30
N ASN A 88 -11.62 21.46 -16.16
CA ASN A 88 -11.74 22.86 -15.76
C ASN A 88 -12.00 23.03 -14.26
N ASP A 89 -12.29 21.92 -13.56
CA ASP A 89 -12.41 21.93 -12.10
C ASP A 89 -11.04 21.87 -11.43
N GLU A 90 -10.95 22.37 -10.20
CA GLU A 90 -9.77 22.28 -9.34
C GLU A 90 -9.56 20.82 -8.88
N ASN A 91 -8.95 20.00 -9.74
CA ASN A 91 -8.65 18.59 -9.45
C ASN A 91 -7.20 18.42 -9.01
N ASP A 92 -6.89 18.90 -7.81
CA ASP A 92 -5.56 18.72 -7.20
C ASP A 92 -5.46 17.41 -6.38
N ASP A 93 -6.53 16.62 -6.38
CA ASP A 93 -6.62 15.34 -5.68
C ASP A 93 -6.18 14.17 -6.59
N PHE A 94 -5.61 13.14 -5.96
CA PHE A 94 -5.28 11.87 -6.62
C PHE A 94 -6.21 10.77 -6.16
N ASP A 95 -6.77 10.03 -7.13
CA ASP A 95 -7.50 8.80 -6.85
C ASP A 95 -6.54 7.61 -6.83
N PHE A 96 -6.60 6.83 -5.75
CA PHE A 96 -5.86 5.58 -5.62
C PHE A 96 -6.77 4.40 -5.90
N PHE A 97 -6.24 3.41 -6.64
CA PHE A 97 -6.92 2.17 -6.99
C PHE A 97 -6.04 1.01 -6.56
N ASP A 98 -6.50 0.23 -5.57
CA ASP A 98 -5.71 -0.83 -4.98
C ASP A 98 -6.09 -2.20 -5.59
N TYR A 99 -5.12 -2.84 -6.24
CA TYR A 99 -5.29 -4.18 -6.80
C TYR A 99 -4.54 -5.20 -5.95
N TRP A 100 -5.28 -6.13 -5.38
CA TRP A 100 -4.76 -7.15 -4.49
C TRP A 100 -4.65 -8.48 -5.22
N ILE A 101 -3.52 -9.17 -5.11
CA ILE A 101 -3.32 -10.48 -5.72
C ILE A 101 -3.14 -11.51 -4.62
N GLU A 102 -4.17 -12.32 -4.40
CA GLU A 102 -4.16 -13.41 -3.44
C GLU A 102 -3.62 -14.68 -4.09
N VAL A 103 -2.65 -15.34 -3.44
CA VAL A 103 -2.06 -16.58 -3.94
C VAL A 103 -2.53 -17.74 -3.08
N CYS A 104 -3.14 -18.76 -3.69
CA CYS A 104 -3.33 -20.04 -3.02
C CYS A 104 -1.97 -20.69 -2.79
N LEU A 105 -1.65 -21.00 -1.53
CA LEU A 105 -0.45 -21.75 -1.17
C LEU A 105 -0.35 -23.00 -2.07
N PHE A 106 0.84 -23.26 -2.61
CA PHE A 106 1.18 -24.26 -3.64
C PHE A 106 0.95 -23.88 -5.11
N SER A 107 0.59 -22.64 -5.44
CA SER A 107 0.49 -22.17 -6.83
C SER A 107 1.63 -21.20 -7.19
N THR A 108 2.23 -21.36 -8.37
CA THR A 108 3.09 -20.33 -8.97
C THR A 108 2.21 -19.25 -9.57
N ALA A 109 2.31 -18.01 -9.07
CA ALA A 109 1.62 -16.87 -9.64
C ALA A 109 2.45 -16.23 -10.75
N VAL A 110 1.85 -16.01 -11.92
CA VAL A 110 2.45 -15.22 -13.01
C VAL A 110 1.52 -14.06 -13.32
N VAL A 111 2.02 -12.82 -13.20
CA VAL A 111 1.27 -11.58 -13.42
C VAL A 111 2.07 -10.72 -14.40
N GLN A 112 1.39 -10.08 -15.36
CA GLN A 112 1.97 -9.16 -16.35
C GLN A 112 1.23 -7.83 -16.35
#